data_AF-A0A8X6S749-F1
#
_entry.id   AF-A0A8X6S749-F1
#
_cell.length_a   1.000
_cell.length_b   1.000
_cell.length_c   1.000
_cell.angle_alpha   90.00
_cell.angle_beta   90.00
_cell.angle_gamma   90.00
#
_symmetry.space_group_name_H-M   'P 1'
#
loop_
_entity.id
_entity.type
_entity.pdbx_description
1 polymer ?
#
loop_
_entity_poly.entity_id
_entity_poly.type
_entity_poly.pdbx_seq_one_letter_code
_entity_poly.pdbx_strand_id
1 'polypeptide(L)'
;MHKSPLLQPLLKKRVDICREIKKSNNPSLRSSLNKINAEIKRTFIHLKREKWKELCKSIDAHTPDTKLWKLMKSLSITQPQQEECNTIIDDNGQISSDNKTSANLLGSYYQKTSKLTFNAMDKDTENYARKLVHGCRSSEHGIPIFKEFFTMQELNMALSNLDPSKSPGPDNIHGQMISRLSDWGKKSLLEIFNLSWRLGRLPRDWKKALIIPIRKSSKKASYPESFRPIALTNFSCKLMEKIILERLTYYLNSNDLLSIEQYGFKRGHSTADQILYFGQRIRDSKTLDHHIIQLLFFLTFQKHLIEFGEIN
;
A
#
# COMPACT_ATOMS: atom_id res chain seq x y z
N MET A 1 -0.11 20.34 26.01
CA MET A 1 -0.70 21.06 24.86
C MET A 1 -2.22 21.21 24.98
N HIS A 2 -2.94 20.22 25.49
CA HIS A 2 -4.40 20.29 25.67
C HIS A 2 -4.90 21.44 26.56
N LYS A 3 -4.08 21.98 27.47
CA LYS A 3 -4.42 23.12 28.34
C LYS A 3 -4.14 24.51 27.72
N SER A 4 -3.87 24.60 26.42
CA SER A 4 -3.59 25.90 25.77
C SER A 4 -4.84 26.78 25.74
N PRO A 5 -4.75 28.07 26.13
CA PRO A 5 -5.89 29.00 26.13
C PRO A 5 -6.49 29.22 24.74
N LEU A 6 -5.72 29.00 23.66
CA LEU A 6 -6.20 29.10 22.28
C LEU A 6 -6.97 27.85 21.80
N LEU A 7 -6.71 26.68 22.40
CA LEU A 7 -7.28 25.40 21.96
C LEU A 7 -8.51 25.00 22.78
N GLN A 8 -8.55 25.36 24.06
CA GLN A 8 -9.65 25.11 24.98
C GLN A 8 -11.04 25.60 24.49
N PRO A 9 -11.20 26.85 24.01
CA PRO A 9 -12.50 27.32 23.54
C PRO A 9 -12.99 26.55 22.30
N LEU A 10 -12.08 26.15 21.41
CA LEU A 10 -12.42 25.36 20.22
C LEU A 10 -12.84 23.93 20.57
N LEU A 11 -12.17 23.31 21.55
CA LEU A 11 -12.54 21.98 22.05
C LEU A 11 -13.92 22.01 22.74
N LYS A 12 -14.22 23.06 23.52
CA LYS A 12 -15.53 23.25 24.14
C LYS A 12 -16.63 23.40 23.08
N LYS A 13 -16.43 24.27 22.08
CA LYS A 13 -17.35 24.43 20.94
C LYS A 13 -17.57 23.13 20.17
N ARG A 14 -16.52 22.32 19.96
CA ARG A 14 -16.63 21.00 19.32
C ARG A 14 -17.53 20.07 20.13
N VAL A 15 -17.36 20.03 21.45
CA VAL A 15 -18.17 19.18 22.33
C VAL A 15 -19.63 19.61 22.32
N ASP A 16 -19.90 20.92 22.33
CA ASP A 16 -21.26 21.47 22.30
C ASP A 16 -21.98 21.13 20.99
N ILE A 17 -21.32 21.29 19.83
CA ILE A 17 -21.87 20.89 18.53
C ILE A 17 -22.08 19.38 18.44
N CYS A 18 -21.18 18.57 19.01
CA CYS A 18 -21.37 17.12 19.08
C CYS A 18 -22.56 16.71 19.96
N ARG A 19 -22.90 17.48 21.00
CA ARG A 19 -24.12 17.26 21.81
C ARG A 19 -25.38 17.65 21.03
N GLU A 20 -25.33 18.72 20.27
CA GLU A 20 -26.47 19.18 19.44
C GLU A 20 -26.76 18.22 18.28
N ILE A 21 -25.74 17.69 17.60
CA ILE A 21 -25.89 16.68 16.54
C ILE A 21 -26.57 15.40 17.06
N LYS A 22 -26.33 15.04 18.32
CA LYS A 22 -27.00 13.88 18.95
C LYS A 22 -28.49 14.15 19.22
N LYS A 23 -28.90 15.41 19.35
CA LYS A 23 -30.29 15.82 19.61
C LYS A 23 -31.05 16.15 18.32
N SER A 24 -30.36 16.52 17.24
CA SER A 24 -30.96 17.01 16.00
C SER A 24 -30.18 16.53 14.76
N ASN A 25 -30.85 15.92 13.78
CA ASN A 25 -30.22 15.40 12.56
C ASN A 25 -30.09 16.48 11.46
N ASN A 26 -29.54 17.65 11.81
CA ASN A 26 -29.40 18.78 10.90
C ASN A 26 -28.08 18.75 10.10
N PRO A 27 -28.09 18.77 8.76
CA PRO A 27 -26.88 18.76 7.92
C PRO A 27 -25.94 19.96 8.14
N SER A 28 -26.48 21.12 8.51
CA SER A 28 -25.72 22.34 8.79
C SER A 28 -24.76 22.19 9.98
N LEU A 29 -25.14 21.41 11.00
CA LEU A 29 -24.30 21.15 12.18
C LEU A 29 -23.07 20.30 11.83
N ARG A 30 -23.18 19.38 10.88
CA ARG A 30 -22.02 18.59 10.39
C ARG A 30 -21.00 19.46 9.66
N SER A 31 -21.46 20.43 8.87
CA SER A 31 -20.58 21.41 8.20
C SER A 31 -19.85 22.29 9.23
N SER A 32 -20.56 22.77 10.26
CA SER A 32 -19.95 23.53 11.37
C SER A 32 -18.93 22.71 12.16
N LEU A 33 -19.20 21.42 12.40
CA LEU A 33 -18.24 20.51 13.05
C LEU A 33 -16.96 20.34 12.23
N ASN A 34 -17.08 20.19 10.91
CA ASN A 34 -15.92 20.08 10.01
C ASN A 34 -15.07 21.36 10.01
N LYS A 35 -15.69 22.53 10.01
CA LYS A 35 -14.99 23.83 10.13
C LYS A 35 -14.20 23.92 11.43
N ILE A 36 -14.81 23.57 12.57
CA ILE A 36 -14.14 23.59 13.87
C ILE A 36 -13.03 22.54 13.95
N ASN A 37 -13.21 21.35 13.38
CA ASN A 37 -12.15 20.34 13.34
C ASN A 37 -10.95 20.81 12.52
N ALA A 38 -11.19 21.49 11.38
CA ALA A 38 -10.13 22.09 10.57
C ALA A 38 -9.40 23.19 11.34
N GLU A 39 -10.13 24.03 12.07
CA GLU A 39 -9.58 25.10 12.91
C GLU A 39 -8.75 24.54 14.08
N ILE A 40 -9.25 23.54 14.80
CA ILE A 40 -8.50 22.80 15.83
C ILE A 40 -7.19 22.25 15.26
N LYS A 41 -7.23 21.65 14.06
CA LYS A 41 -6.03 21.09 13.41
C LYS A 41 -5.02 22.19 13.07
N ARG A 42 -5.47 23.33 12.53
CA ARG A 42 -4.61 24.48 12.22
C ARG A 42 -3.98 25.05 13.48
N THR A 43 -4.77 25.30 14.52
CA THR A 43 -4.31 25.83 15.81
C THR A 43 -3.33 24.86 16.48
N PHE A 44 -3.57 23.56 16.40
CA PHE A 44 -2.65 22.55 16.93
C PHE A 44 -1.31 22.53 16.20
N ILE A 45 -1.32 22.59 14.86
CA ILE A 45 -0.09 22.68 14.05
C ILE A 45 0.68 23.96 14.38
N HIS A 46 -0.03 25.09 14.50
CA HIS A 46 0.55 26.37 14.88
C HIS A 46 1.23 26.29 16.26
N LEU A 47 0.53 25.80 17.28
CA LEU A 47 1.07 25.62 18.63
C LEU A 47 2.28 24.67 18.65
N LYS A 48 2.29 23.63 17.82
CA LYS A 48 3.43 22.72 17.68
C LYS A 48 4.65 23.42 17.09
N ARG A 49 4.45 24.27 16.09
CA ARG A 49 5.51 25.09 15.49
C ARG A 49 6.04 26.12 16.46
N GLU A 50 5.18 26.84 17.19
CA GLU A 50 5.63 27.84 18.16
C GLU A 50 6.42 27.20 19.31
N LYS A 51 5.95 26.08 19.87
CA LYS A 51 6.73 25.34 20.87
C LYS A 51 8.06 24.83 20.34
N TRP A 52 8.10 24.42 19.07
CA TRP A 52 9.34 24.01 18.43
C TRP A 52 10.31 25.19 18.29
N LYS A 53 9.83 26.37 17.87
CA LYS A 53 10.63 27.59 17.80
C LYS A 53 11.15 28.02 19.18
N GLU A 54 10.31 28.00 20.21
CA GLU A 54 10.72 28.27 21.60
C GLU A 54 11.80 27.29 22.06
N LEU A 55 11.63 26.00 21.76
CA LEU A 55 12.60 24.98 22.09
C LEU A 55 13.94 25.22 21.37
N CYS A 56 13.92 25.51 20.07
CA CYS A 56 15.13 25.86 19.30
C CYS A 56 15.82 27.11 19.84
N LYS A 57 15.06 28.13 20.27
CA LYS A 57 15.62 29.33 20.90
C LYS A 57 16.23 29.05 22.27
N SER A 58 15.73 28.04 22.99
CA SER A 58 16.23 27.63 24.30
C SER A 58 17.44 26.69 24.24
N ILE A 59 17.96 26.40 23.04
CA ILE A 59 19.13 25.57 22.81
C ILE A 59 20.28 26.48 22.39
N ASP A 60 21.37 26.39 23.13
CA ASP A 60 22.62 27.12 22.91
C ASP A 60 23.83 26.18 23.13
N ALA A 61 25.04 26.73 22.98
CA ALA A 61 26.29 25.99 23.16
C ALA A 61 26.53 25.51 24.61
N HIS A 62 25.76 26.01 25.59
CA HIS A 62 25.86 25.64 26.99
C HIS A 62 24.74 24.67 27.43
N THR A 63 23.90 24.25 26.49
CA THR A 63 22.79 23.35 26.78
C THR A 63 23.32 21.96 27.14
N PRO A 64 22.94 21.39 28.31
CA PRO A 64 23.47 20.11 28.76
C PRO A 64 23.20 18.98 27.76
N ASP A 65 24.22 18.16 27.53
CA ASP A 65 24.18 17.02 26.62
C ASP A 65 22.98 16.09 26.87
N THR A 66 22.57 15.91 28.13
CA THR A 66 21.41 15.08 28.49
C THR A 66 20.09 15.61 27.91
N LYS A 67 19.93 16.93 27.83
CA LYS A 67 18.76 17.58 27.23
C LYS A 67 18.81 17.50 25.70
N LEU A 68 20.00 17.66 25.10
CA LEU A 68 20.24 17.48 23.68
C LEU A 68 19.98 16.03 23.23
N TRP A 69 20.45 15.04 24.00
CA TRP A 69 20.23 13.62 23.74
C TRP A 69 18.77 13.21 23.85
N LYS A 70 18.03 13.72 24.83
CA LYS A 70 16.58 13.49 24.94
C LYS A 70 15.83 14.10 23.76
N LEU A 71 16.23 15.30 23.34
CA LEU A 71 15.66 15.96 22.16
C LEU A 71 15.94 15.15 20.89
N MET A 72 17.19 14.76 20.66
CA MET A 72 17.61 13.92 19.54
C MET A 72 16.80 12.63 19.50
N LYS A 73 16.70 11.90 20.62
CA LYS A 73 15.86 10.69 20.72
C LYS A 73 14.39 10.94 20.42
N SER A 74 13.84 12.10 20.79
CA SER A 74 12.44 12.44 20.49
C SER A 74 12.21 12.80 19.01
N LEU A 75 13.25 13.27 18.32
CA LEU A 75 13.23 13.58 16.88
C LEU A 75 13.47 12.33 16.03
N SER A 76 14.31 11.43 16.53
CA SER A 76 14.49 10.08 16.02
C SER A 76 13.23 9.27 16.34
N ILE A 77 12.18 9.42 15.53
CA ILE A 77 10.97 8.60 15.61
C ILE A 77 11.30 7.17 15.12
N THR A 78 12.10 6.47 15.89
CA THR A 78 12.31 5.03 15.76
C THR A 78 12.44 4.56 17.19
N GLN A 79 11.43 3.82 17.68
CA GLN A 79 11.68 2.95 18.82
C GLN A 79 12.94 2.16 18.47
N PRO A 80 14.01 2.16 19.29
CA PRO A 80 15.06 1.20 19.05
C PRO A 80 14.39 -0.16 19.13
N GLN A 81 14.19 -0.81 17.97
CA GLN A 81 14.18 -2.25 17.99
C GLN A 81 15.44 -2.63 18.74
N GLN A 82 15.33 -3.39 19.81
CA GLN A 82 16.49 -4.13 20.27
C GLN A 82 17.04 -4.82 19.02
N GLU A 83 18.25 -4.40 18.60
CA GLU A 83 19.00 -5.05 17.55
C GLU A 83 19.45 -6.40 18.12
N GLU A 84 18.51 -7.33 18.22
CA GLU A 84 18.84 -8.74 18.24
C GLU A 84 19.54 -9.01 16.91
N CYS A 85 20.78 -9.47 17.01
CA CYS A 85 21.72 -9.77 15.93
C CYS A 85 21.03 -10.11 14.60
N ASN A 86 21.43 -9.44 13.49
CA ASN A 86 20.91 -9.63 12.12
C ASN A 86 21.27 -11.00 11.50
N THR A 87 21.63 -11.96 12.33
CA THR A 87 22.03 -13.29 11.91
C THR A 87 20.81 -14.14 11.60
N ILE A 88 20.77 -14.70 10.40
CA ILE A 88 19.75 -15.64 9.95
C ILE A 88 20.25 -17.05 10.17
N ILE A 89 19.40 -17.91 10.74
CA ILE A 89 19.65 -19.33 10.94
C ILE A 89 19.11 -20.09 9.73
N ASP A 90 19.94 -20.96 9.14
CA ASP A 90 19.54 -21.82 8.03
C ASP A 90 18.73 -23.05 8.51
N ASP A 91 18.24 -23.85 7.55
CA ASP A 91 17.46 -25.08 7.84
C ASP A 91 18.29 -26.11 8.65
N ASN A 92 19.62 -25.99 8.68
CA ASN A 92 20.55 -26.89 9.38
C ASN A 92 20.99 -26.34 10.75
N GLY A 93 20.48 -25.19 11.18
CA GLY A 93 20.85 -24.56 12.44
C GLY A 93 22.16 -23.75 12.40
N GLN A 94 22.78 -23.56 11.23
CA GLN A 94 23.96 -22.71 11.08
C GLN A 94 23.57 -21.23 11.02
N ILE A 95 24.39 -20.41 11.66
CA ILE A 95 24.18 -18.97 11.80
C ILE A 95 24.97 -18.26 10.69
N SER A 96 24.31 -17.37 9.95
CA SER A 96 24.96 -16.52 8.94
C SER A 96 26.12 -15.71 9.54
N SER A 97 27.27 -15.67 8.87
CA SER A 97 28.44 -14.91 9.31
C SER A 97 28.44 -13.45 8.86
N ASP A 98 27.70 -13.12 7.79
CA ASP A 98 27.71 -11.79 7.17
C ASP A 98 26.37 -11.44 6.49
N ASN A 99 26.21 -10.16 6.13
CA ASN A 99 24.97 -9.67 5.53
C ASN A 99 24.66 -10.31 4.16
N LYS A 100 25.68 -10.69 3.37
CA LYS A 100 25.47 -11.33 2.07
C LYS A 100 24.93 -12.75 2.26
N THR A 101 25.50 -13.53 3.17
CA THR A 101 24.96 -14.86 3.49
C THR A 101 23.54 -14.77 4.05
N SER A 102 23.24 -13.83 4.95
CA SER A 102 21.87 -13.57 5.42
C SER A 102 20.89 -13.28 4.27
N ALA A 103 21.27 -12.41 3.33
CA ALA A 103 20.44 -12.07 2.19
C ALA A 103 20.19 -13.28 1.27
N ASN A 104 21.23 -14.09 1.01
CA ASN A 104 21.14 -15.29 0.19
C ASN A 104 20.26 -16.37 0.84
N LEU A 105 20.35 -16.55 2.15
CA LEU A 105 19.49 -17.46 2.92
C LEU A 105 18.03 -17.04 2.84
N LEU A 106 17.74 -15.75 3.03
CA LEU A 106 16.40 -15.20 2.87
C LEU A 106 15.88 -15.38 1.43
N GLY A 107 16.71 -15.11 0.43
CA GLY A 107 16.36 -15.29 -0.98
C GLY A 107 16.03 -16.75 -1.32
N SER A 108 16.86 -17.68 -0.87
CA SER A 108 16.65 -19.13 -1.04
C SER A 108 15.37 -19.60 -0.35
N TYR A 109 15.12 -19.11 0.87
CA TYR A 109 13.88 -19.39 1.61
C TYR A 109 12.64 -18.86 0.86
N TYR A 110 12.69 -17.63 0.34
CA TYR A 110 11.58 -17.07 -0.42
C TYR A 110 11.36 -17.80 -1.74
N GLN A 111 12.41 -18.22 -2.43
CA GLN A 111 12.32 -19.04 -3.64
C GLN A 111 11.65 -20.38 -3.32
N LYS A 112 12.09 -21.08 -2.26
CA LYS A 112 11.51 -22.35 -1.79
C LYS A 112 10.03 -22.20 -1.45
N THR A 113 9.66 -21.14 -0.74
CA THR A 113 8.27 -20.87 -0.33
C THR A 113 7.39 -20.45 -1.50
N SER A 114 7.98 -19.95 -2.59
CA SER A 114 7.26 -19.46 -3.76
C SER A 114 7.16 -20.48 -4.90
N LYS A 115 7.66 -21.71 -4.72
CA LYS A 115 7.50 -22.78 -5.71
C LYS A 115 6.05 -23.25 -5.75
N LEU A 116 5.43 -23.12 -6.92
CA LEU A 116 4.15 -23.75 -7.23
C LEU A 116 4.37 -25.22 -7.58
N THR A 117 3.64 -26.11 -6.94
CA THR A 117 3.57 -27.53 -7.32
C THR A 117 2.30 -27.74 -8.13
N PHE A 118 2.47 -28.08 -9.41
CA PHE A 118 1.33 -28.39 -10.28
C PHE A 118 1.07 -29.90 -10.28
N ASN A 119 -0.19 -30.28 -10.12
CA ASN A 119 -0.66 -31.66 -10.17
C ASN A 119 -1.46 -31.92 -11.47
N ALA A 120 -1.97 -33.15 -11.64
CA ALA A 120 -2.73 -33.52 -12.83
C ALA A 120 -4.01 -32.67 -13.03
N MET A 121 -4.70 -32.27 -11.95
CA MET A 121 -5.90 -31.42 -12.04
C MET A 121 -5.57 -29.99 -12.50
N ASP A 122 -4.37 -29.50 -12.18
CA ASP A 122 -3.90 -28.20 -12.66
C ASP A 122 -3.70 -28.19 -14.18
N LYS A 123 -3.40 -29.35 -14.79
CA LYS A 123 -3.25 -29.49 -16.25
C LYS A 123 -4.56 -29.26 -16.99
N ASP A 124 -5.68 -29.75 -16.44
CA ASP A 124 -7.01 -29.51 -17.02
C ASP A 124 -7.42 -28.04 -16.88
N THR A 125 -7.14 -27.45 -15.71
CA THR A 125 -7.35 -26.02 -15.46
C THR A 125 -6.52 -25.15 -16.40
N GLU A 126 -5.25 -25.52 -16.61
CA GLU A 126 -4.36 -24.85 -17.55
C GLU A 126 -4.88 -24.95 -18.99
N ASN A 127 -5.31 -26.13 -19.43
CA ASN A 127 -5.87 -26.32 -20.76
C ASN A 127 -7.14 -25.49 -20.96
N TYR A 128 -8.02 -25.44 -19.97
CA TYR A 128 -9.21 -24.59 -20.00
C TYR A 128 -8.84 -23.10 -20.09
N ALA A 129 -7.91 -22.64 -19.25
CA ALA A 129 -7.43 -21.26 -19.27
C ALA A 129 -6.80 -20.89 -20.63
N ARG A 130 -5.98 -21.77 -21.22
CA ARG A 130 -5.40 -21.55 -22.55
C ARG A 130 -6.47 -21.45 -23.63
N LYS A 131 -7.51 -22.29 -23.59
CA LYS A 131 -8.65 -22.23 -24.52
C LYS A 131 -9.38 -20.89 -24.41
N LEU A 132 -9.66 -20.44 -23.18
CA LEU A 132 -10.27 -19.12 -22.95
C LEU A 132 -9.42 -17.99 -23.52
N VAL A 133 -8.13 -17.96 -23.21
CA VAL A 133 -7.21 -16.92 -23.71
C VAL A 133 -7.16 -16.93 -25.24
N HIS A 134 -7.13 -18.12 -25.87
CA HIS A 134 -7.15 -18.23 -27.32
C HIS A 134 -8.47 -17.69 -27.90
N GLY A 135 -9.61 -18.04 -27.31
CA GLY A 135 -10.92 -17.51 -27.70
C GLY A 135 -11.00 -15.98 -27.59
N CYS A 136 -10.46 -15.39 -26.52
CA CYS A 136 -10.42 -13.94 -26.35
C CYS A 136 -9.53 -13.24 -27.40
N ARG A 137 -8.44 -13.88 -27.84
CA ARG A 137 -7.55 -13.31 -28.88
C ARG A 137 -8.18 -13.33 -30.27
N SER A 138 -9.04 -14.31 -30.54
CA SER A 138 -9.72 -14.47 -31.82
C SER A 138 -11.01 -13.66 -31.93
N SER A 139 -11.44 -12.97 -30.86
CA SER A 139 -12.63 -12.12 -30.88
C SER A 139 -12.39 -10.84 -31.67
N GLU A 140 -13.17 -10.63 -32.75
CA GLU A 140 -13.14 -9.40 -33.55
C GLU A 140 -13.56 -8.16 -32.74
N HIS A 141 -14.42 -8.36 -31.74
CA HIS A 141 -15.01 -7.34 -30.88
C HIS A 141 -14.18 -7.11 -29.60
N GLY A 142 -12.89 -6.83 -29.74
CA GLY A 142 -12.10 -6.40 -28.59
C GLY A 142 -12.61 -5.07 -28.01
N ILE A 143 -12.57 -4.96 -26.68
CA ILE A 143 -13.12 -3.85 -25.90
C ILE A 143 -12.35 -2.55 -26.26
N PRO A 144 -13.04 -1.45 -26.64
CA PRO A 144 -12.39 -0.23 -27.13
C PRO A 144 -11.27 0.32 -26.21
N ILE A 145 -11.53 0.39 -24.90
CA ILE A 145 -10.57 0.93 -23.92
C ILE A 145 -9.25 0.16 -23.85
N PHE A 146 -9.24 -1.12 -24.24
CA PHE A 146 -8.03 -1.94 -24.27
C PHE A 146 -7.38 -2.03 -25.66
N LYS A 147 -8.04 -1.53 -26.71
CA LYS A 147 -7.46 -1.40 -28.06
C LYS A 147 -6.69 -0.09 -28.23
N GLU A 148 -7.07 0.95 -27.50
CA GLU A 148 -6.47 2.27 -27.63
C GLU A 148 -5.10 2.38 -26.94
N PHE A 149 -4.25 3.26 -27.46
CA PHE A 149 -3.00 3.65 -26.81
C PHE A 149 -3.25 4.49 -25.56
N PHE A 150 -2.28 4.48 -24.63
CA PHE A 150 -2.28 5.38 -23.50
C PHE A 150 -2.12 6.83 -23.95
N THR A 151 -2.85 7.71 -23.28
CA THR A 151 -2.85 9.15 -23.54
C THR A 151 -1.97 9.91 -22.54
N MET A 152 -1.59 11.13 -22.90
CA MET A 152 -0.89 12.04 -21.97
C MET A 152 -1.75 12.37 -20.74
N GLN A 153 -3.07 12.40 -20.90
CA GLN A 153 -4.00 12.64 -19.79
C GLN A 153 -3.94 11.51 -18.77
N GLU A 154 -3.97 10.26 -19.23
CA GLU A 154 -3.84 9.08 -18.35
C GLU A 154 -2.49 9.05 -17.65
N LEU A 155 -1.40 9.36 -18.37
CA LEU A 155 -0.07 9.45 -17.78
C LEU A 155 -0.02 10.51 -16.66
N ASN A 156 -0.51 11.71 -16.93
CA ASN A 156 -0.52 12.80 -15.94
C ASN A 156 -1.42 12.46 -14.73
N MET A 157 -2.56 11.81 -14.96
CA MET A 157 -3.45 11.36 -13.88
C MET A 157 -2.80 10.26 -13.03
N ALA A 158 -2.10 9.31 -13.66
CA ALA A 158 -1.35 8.29 -12.95
C ALA A 158 -0.21 8.91 -12.12
N LEU A 159 0.49 9.92 -12.66
CA LEU A 159 1.52 10.67 -11.95
C LEU A 159 0.96 11.45 -10.74
N SER A 160 -0.23 12.02 -10.84
CA SER A 160 -0.86 12.73 -9.71
C SER A 160 -1.36 11.79 -8.61
N ASN A 161 -1.75 10.57 -8.99
CA ASN A 161 -2.32 9.58 -8.07
C ASN A 161 -1.26 8.69 -7.41
N LEU A 162 -0.05 8.63 -7.97
CA LEU A 162 1.07 7.92 -7.37
C LEU A 162 1.82 8.83 -6.39
N ASP A 163 2.22 8.26 -5.27
CA ASP A 163 3.08 8.92 -4.29
C ASP A 163 4.52 8.98 -4.84
N PRO A 164 5.05 10.16 -5.19
CA PRO A 164 6.39 10.28 -5.78
C PRO A 164 7.50 10.05 -4.75
N SER A 165 7.18 10.01 -3.45
CA SER A 165 8.14 9.79 -2.36
C SER A 165 8.47 8.31 -2.13
N LYS A 166 7.82 7.38 -2.84
CA LYS A 166 8.10 5.95 -2.73
C LYS A 166 9.54 5.64 -3.15
N SER A 167 10.10 4.61 -2.50
CA SER A 167 11.44 4.10 -2.81
C SER A 167 11.54 3.64 -4.27
N PRO A 168 12.68 3.92 -4.93
CA PRO A 168 12.91 3.52 -6.31
C PRO A 168 13.12 2.01 -6.42
N GLY A 169 13.10 1.50 -7.65
CA GLY A 169 13.48 0.11 -7.93
C GLY A 169 15.00 0.00 -8.16
N PRO A 170 15.46 -1.14 -8.72
CA PRO A 170 16.86 -1.37 -9.09
C PRO A 170 17.51 -0.29 -9.97
N ASP A 171 16.72 0.47 -10.74
CA ASP A 171 17.22 1.57 -11.59
C ASP A 171 17.56 2.86 -10.83
N ASN A 172 17.23 2.93 -9.53
CA ASN A 172 17.38 4.12 -8.68
C ASN A 172 16.68 5.39 -9.21
N ILE A 173 15.71 5.24 -10.12
CA ILE A 173 14.93 6.37 -10.63
C ILE A 173 13.76 6.64 -9.69
N HIS A 174 13.81 7.76 -8.99
CA HIS A 174 12.77 8.18 -8.05
C HIS A 174 11.54 8.74 -8.77
N GLY A 175 10.36 8.53 -8.17
CA GLY A 175 9.11 9.10 -8.67
C GLY A 175 9.15 10.61 -8.83
N GLN A 176 9.82 11.31 -7.90
CA GLN A 176 10.02 12.76 -7.98
C GLN A 176 10.76 13.21 -9.26
N MET A 177 11.69 12.40 -9.77
CA MET A 177 12.41 12.71 -11.01
C MET A 177 11.45 12.62 -12.20
N ILE A 178 10.65 11.54 -12.26
CA ILE A 178 9.68 11.30 -13.33
C ILE A 178 8.56 12.36 -13.30
N SER A 179 8.05 12.71 -12.12
CA SER A 179 7.04 13.76 -11.96
C SER A 179 7.51 15.15 -12.44
N ARG A 180 8.83 15.39 -12.41
CA ARG A 180 9.46 16.66 -12.84
C ARG A 180 9.98 16.64 -14.28
N LEU A 181 9.78 15.55 -15.02
CA LEU A 181 10.11 15.52 -16.44
C LEU A 181 9.38 16.65 -17.18
N SER A 182 10.08 17.23 -18.15
CA SER A 182 9.47 18.13 -19.13
C SER A 182 8.39 17.40 -19.93
N ASP A 183 7.52 18.14 -20.61
CA ASP A 183 6.49 17.53 -21.46
C ASP A 183 7.08 16.64 -22.55
N TRP A 184 8.26 17.00 -23.08
CA TRP A 184 9.01 16.16 -24.01
C TRP A 184 9.49 14.85 -23.36
N GLY A 185 9.99 14.91 -22.11
CA GLY A 185 10.39 13.72 -21.37
C GLY A 185 9.20 12.80 -21.05
N LYS A 186 8.06 13.37 -20.66
CA LYS A 186 6.82 12.60 -20.44
C LYS A 186 6.30 11.98 -21.72
N LYS A 187 6.37 12.69 -22.85
CA LYS A 187 6.00 12.16 -24.16
C LYS A 187 6.88 10.97 -24.55
N SER A 188 8.19 11.07 -24.36
CA SER A 188 9.12 9.98 -24.61
C SER A 188 8.82 8.76 -23.74
N LEU A 189 8.48 8.96 -22.47
CA LEU A 189 8.05 7.89 -21.58
C LEU A 189 6.74 7.24 -22.03
N LEU A 190 5.78 8.05 -22.48
CA LEU A 190 4.50 7.56 -23.02
C LEU A 190 4.71 6.71 -24.27
N GLU A 191 5.62 7.09 -25.16
CA GLU A 191 5.99 6.31 -26.34
C GLU A 191 6.53 4.94 -25.96
N ILE A 192 7.38 4.85 -24.92
CA ILE A 192 7.87 3.56 -24.38
C ILE A 192 6.71 2.72 -23.83
N PHE A 193 5.76 3.32 -23.11
CA PHE A 193 4.58 2.61 -22.59
C PHE A 193 3.71 2.07 -23.71
N ASN A 194 3.44 2.89 -24.73
CA ASN A 194 2.63 2.50 -25.88
C ASN A 194 3.30 1.44 -26.75
N LEU A 195 4.62 1.50 -26.89
CA LEU A 195 5.38 0.44 -27.54
C LEU A 195 5.28 -0.87 -26.76
N SER A 196 5.41 -0.81 -25.43
CA SER A 196 5.29 -1.99 -24.55
C SER A 196 3.88 -2.59 -24.60
N TRP A 197 2.84 -1.74 -24.61
CA TRP A 197 1.44 -2.13 -24.75
C TRP A 197 1.18 -2.82 -26.09
N ARG A 198 1.63 -2.21 -27.21
CA ARG A 198 1.46 -2.76 -28.56
C ARG A 198 2.14 -4.12 -28.74
N LEU A 199 3.38 -4.25 -28.25
CA LEU A 199 4.18 -5.44 -28.45
C LEU A 199 3.87 -6.55 -27.43
N GLY A 200 3.14 -6.24 -26.36
CA GLY A 200 2.93 -7.15 -25.23
C GLY A 200 4.24 -7.53 -24.53
N ARG A 201 5.24 -6.63 -24.55
CA ARG A 201 6.60 -6.88 -24.02
C ARG A 201 7.05 -5.71 -23.17
N LEU A 202 7.46 -6.00 -21.93
CA LEU A 202 8.06 -5.02 -21.03
C LEU A 202 9.59 -4.96 -21.21
N PRO A 203 10.23 -3.80 -20.97
CA PRO A 203 11.68 -3.69 -20.85
C PRO A 203 12.25 -4.71 -19.85
N ARG A 204 13.42 -5.27 -20.16
CA ARG A 204 14.05 -6.31 -19.31
C ARG A 204 14.28 -5.82 -17.87
N ASP A 205 14.66 -4.57 -17.69
CA ASP A 205 14.92 -4.02 -16.36
C ASP A 205 13.67 -3.83 -15.52
N TRP A 206 12.49 -3.66 -16.14
CA TRP A 206 11.23 -3.57 -15.40
C TRP A 206 10.74 -4.91 -14.86
N LYS A 207 11.31 -6.02 -15.37
CA LYS A 207 11.06 -7.37 -14.85
C LYS A 207 11.90 -7.69 -13.61
N LYS A 208 12.84 -6.82 -13.23
CA LYS A 208 13.67 -6.95 -12.04
C LYS A 208 13.06 -6.16 -10.89
N ALA A 209 13.25 -6.65 -9.67
CA ALA A 209 12.84 -5.97 -8.45
C ALA A 209 13.92 -6.11 -7.38
N LEU A 210 14.07 -5.08 -6.55
CA LEU A 210 14.91 -5.15 -5.35
C LEU A 210 14.09 -5.72 -4.19
N ILE A 211 14.54 -6.80 -3.58
CA ILE A 211 13.84 -7.46 -2.48
C ILE A 211 14.34 -6.91 -1.15
N ILE A 212 13.46 -6.27 -0.40
CA ILE A 212 13.75 -5.77 0.94
C ILE A 212 13.01 -6.64 1.97
N PRO A 213 13.72 -7.40 2.81
CA PRO A 213 13.11 -8.16 3.89
C PRO A 213 12.72 -7.22 5.04
N ILE A 214 11.41 -7.14 5.35
CA ILE A 214 10.89 -6.36 6.49
C ILE A 214 10.49 -7.28 7.63
N ARG A 215 11.08 -7.07 8.80
CA ARG A 215 10.81 -7.88 10.00
C ARG A 215 9.35 -7.74 10.47
N LYS A 216 8.75 -8.86 10.86
CA LYS A 216 7.48 -8.91 11.60
C LYS A 216 7.77 -8.56 13.06
N SER A 217 7.02 -7.61 13.61
CA SER A 217 7.21 -7.13 14.99
C SER A 217 7.08 -8.23 16.06
N SER A 218 6.31 -9.27 15.79
CA SER A 218 5.97 -10.34 16.75
C SER A 218 6.85 -11.59 16.67
N LYS A 219 7.92 -11.60 15.85
CA LYS A 219 8.76 -12.79 15.65
C LYS A 219 10.26 -12.51 15.87
N LYS A 220 10.98 -13.55 16.31
CA LYS A 220 12.45 -13.52 16.54
C LYS A 220 13.18 -13.23 15.23
N ALA A 221 14.17 -12.33 15.27
CA ALA A 221 14.88 -11.87 14.07
C ALA A 221 15.77 -12.95 13.41
N SER A 222 16.01 -14.07 14.09
CA SER A 222 16.93 -15.10 13.62
C SER A 222 16.38 -16.01 12.54
N TYR A 223 15.07 -15.99 12.27
CA TYR A 223 14.43 -16.95 11.37
C TYR A 223 13.92 -16.32 10.07
N PRO A 224 14.10 -16.95 8.89
CA PRO A 224 13.64 -16.42 7.61
C PRO A 224 12.14 -16.08 7.55
N GLU A 225 11.27 -16.88 8.17
CA GLU A 225 9.82 -16.68 8.20
C GLU A 225 9.38 -15.45 9.02
N SER A 226 10.30 -14.86 9.78
CA SER A 226 10.10 -13.61 10.51
C SER A 226 10.11 -12.39 9.60
N PHE A 227 10.59 -12.52 8.36
CA PHE A 227 10.67 -11.41 7.42
C PHE A 227 9.59 -11.52 6.34
N ARG A 228 9.13 -10.36 5.85
CA ARG A 228 8.23 -10.23 4.71
C ARG A 228 9.07 -9.70 3.53
N PRO A 229 9.14 -10.40 2.39
CA PRO A 229 9.77 -9.84 1.21
C PRO A 229 8.88 -8.71 0.66
N ILE A 230 9.46 -7.52 0.50
CA ILE A 230 8.86 -6.43 -0.27
C ILE A 230 9.66 -6.25 -1.55
N ALA A 231 9.01 -6.42 -2.70
CA ALA A 231 9.59 -6.06 -3.99
C ALA A 231 9.47 -4.57 -4.25
N LEU A 232 10.60 -3.91 -4.46
CA LEU A 232 10.66 -2.59 -5.06
C LEU A 232 10.88 -2.74 -6.56
N THR A 233 9.82 -2.55 -7.34
CA THR A 233 9.90 -2.42 -8.80
C THR A 233 10.19 -0.98 -9.21
N ASN A 234 10.71 -0.81 -10.43
CA ASN A 234 11.01 0.49 -11.01
C ASN A 234 9.77 1.38 -11.04
N PHE A 235 9.95 2.69 -10.79
CA PHE A 235 8.82 3.61 -10.73
C PHE A 235 8.08 3.72 -12.06
N SER A 236 8.80 3.67 -13.19
CA SER A 236 8.20 3.63 -14.53
C SER A 236 7.29 2.43 -14.75
N CYS A 237 7.64 1.25 -14.19
CA CYS A 237 6.80 0.05 -14.24
C CYS A 237 5.50 0.28 -13.45
N LYS A 238 5.62 0.75 -12.20
CA LYS A 238 4.47 1.11 -11.34
C LYS A 238 3.55 2.13 -11.99
N LEU A 239 4.12 3.08 -12.73
CA LEU A 239 3.37 4.12 -13.44
C LEU A 239 2.53 3.54 -14.58
N MET A 240 3.11 2.65 -15.40
CA MET A 240 2.35 1.95 -16.45
C MET A 240 1.29 1.01 -15.85
N GLU A 241 1.63 0.26 -14.81
CA GLU A 241 0.68 -0.59 -14.05
C GLU A 241 -0.50 0.24 -13.53
N LYS A 242 -0.24 1.46 -13.04
CA LYS A 242 -1.30 2.35 -12.55
C LYS A 242 -2.25 2.77 -13.67
N ILE A 243 -1.75 3.10 -14.86
CA ILE A 243 -2.60 3.43 -16.01
C ILE A 243 -3.48 2.24 -16.39
N ILE A 244 -2.89 1.04 -16.49
CA ILE A 244 -3.62 -0.20 -16.79
C ILE A 244 -4.67 -0.49 -15.71
N LEU A 245 -4.32 -0.32 -14.44
CA LEU A 245 -5.22 -0.52 -13.31
C LEU A 245 -6.42 0.41 -13.38
N GLU A 246 -6.25 1.69 -13.73
CA GLU A 246 -7.36 2.64 -13.88
C GLU A 246 -8.30 2.22 -15.01
N ARG A 247 -7.77 1.82 -16.18
CA ARG A 247 -8.58 1.29 -17.29
C ARG A 247 -9.36 0.04 -16.90
N LEU A 248 -8.68 -0.91 -16.26
CA LEU A 248 -9.29 -2.16 -15.81
C LEU A 248 -10.38 -1.90 -14.76
N THR A 249 -10.08 -1.04 -13.78
CA THR A 249 -11.03 -0.67 -12.73
C THR A 249 -12.25 0.03 -13.31
N TYR A 250 -12.06 0.93 -14.26
CA TYR A 250 -13.17 1.58 -14.98
C TYR A 250 -14.04 0.53 -15.68
N TYR A 251 -13.44 -0.34 -16.49
CA TYR A 251 -14.18 -1.36 -17.23
C TYR A 251 -14.95 -2.31 -16.31
N LEU A 252 -14.32 -2.80 -15.24
CA LEU A 252 -14.94 -3.72 -14.29
C LEU A 252 -16.12 -3.09 -13.54
N ASN A 253 -16.02 -1.81 -13.16
CA ASN A 253 -17.12 -1.12 -12.48
C ASN A 253 -18.23 -0.70 -13.43
N SER A 254 -17.92 -0.22 -14.65
CA SER A 254 -18.93 0.20 -15.62
C SER A 254 -19.78 -0.94 -16.19
N ASN A 255 -19.32 -2.19 -16.03
CA ASN A 255 -20.03 -3.39 -16.47
C ASN A 255 -20.47 -4.28 -15.30
N ASP A 256 -20.40 -3.79 -14.06
CA ASP A 256 -20.79 -4.52 -12.84
C ASP A 256 -20.19 -5.94 -12.73
N LEU A 257 -18.92 -6.09 -13.14
CA LEU A 257 -18.23 -7.38 -13.20
C LEU A 257 -17.58 -7.78 -11.86
N LEU A 258 -17.62 -6.89 -10.85
CA LEU A 258 -17.12 -7.18 -9.51
C LEU A 258 -18.26 -7.65 -8.61
N SER A 259 -18.02 -8.75 -7.86
CA SER A 259 -18.96 -9.20 -6.83
C SER A 259 -19.27 -8.09 -5.84
N ILE A 260 -20.53 -8.06 -5.39
CA ILE A 260 -21.00 -7.10 -4.38
C ILE A 260 -20.39 -7.40 -3.00
N GLU A 261 -19.97 -8.64 -2.76
CA GLU A 261 -19.27 -9.11 -1.56
C GLU A 261 -17.74 -8.91 -1.62
N GLN A 262 -17.20 -8.37 -2.72
CA GLN A 262 -15.77 -8.05 -2.82
C GLN A 262 -15.47 -6.69 -2.18
N TYR A 263 -14.95 -6.69 -0.95
CA TYR A 263 -14.55 -5.47 -0.23
C TYR A 263 -13.05 -5.16 -0.33
N GLY A 264 -12.22 -6.19 -0.47
CA GLY A 264 -10.77 -6.03 -0.58
C GLY A 264 -10.38 -5.35 -1.89
N PHE A 265 -9.48 -4.36 -1.81
CA PHE A 265 -8.92 -3.64 -2.96
C PHE A 265 -9.96 -2.96 -3.87
N LYS A 266 -11.18 -2.73 -3.37
CA LYS A 266 -12.26 -2.03 -4.08
C LYS A 266 -12.41 -0.61 -3.56
N ARG A 267 -12.51 0.37 -4.47
CA ARG A 267 -12.66 1.79 -4.09
C ARG A 267 -13.97 1.99 -3.33
N GLY A 268 -13.91 2.75 -2.23
CA GLY A 268 -15.09 3.04 -1.40
C GLY A 268 -15.46 1.93 -0.42
N HIS A 269 -14.71 0.82 -0.39
CA HIS A 269 -14.87 -0.25 0.59
C HIS A 269 -13.66 -0.34 1.50
N SER A 270 -13.90 -0.77 2.73
CA SER A 270 -12.89 -1.04 3.75
C SER A 270 -13.16 -2.39 4.42
N THR A 271 -12.18 -2.86 5.18
CA THR A 271 -12.36 -4.05 6.04
C THR A 271 -13.43 -3.85 7.09
N ALA A 272 -13.65 -2.61 7.55
CA ALA A 272 -14.71 -2.30 8.51
C ALA A 272 -16.10 -2.50 7.89
N ASP A 273 -16.27 -2.14 6.61
CA ASP A 273 -17.55 -2.30 5.91
C ASP A 273 -17.89 -3.80 5.75
N GLN A 274 -16.89 -4.63 5.47
CA GLN A 274 -17.08 -6.09 5.38
C GLN A 274 -17.49 -6.69 6.72
N ILE A 275 -16.85 -6.28 7.82
CA ILE A 275 -17.19 -6.72 9.18
C ILE A 275 -18.62 -6.28 9.54
N LEU A 276 -18.99 -5.04 9.20
CA LEU A 276 -20.33 -4.52 9.46
C LEU A 276 -21.39 -5.28 8.66
N TYR A 277 -21.15 -5.50 7.37
CA TYR A 277 -22.03 -6.28 6.49
C TYR A 277 -22.23 -7.70 7.03
N PHE A 278 -21.14 -8.38 7.39
CA PHE A 278 -21.18 -9.71 7.99
C PHE A 278 -21.96 -9.73 9.30
N GLY A 279 -21.69 -8.79 10.20
CA GLY A 279 -22.41 -8.66 11.48
C GLY A 279 -23.90 -8.35 11.30
N GLN A 280 -24.26 -7.55 10.30
CA GLN A 280 -25.65 -7.26 9.96
C GLN A 280 -26.37 -8.51 9.46
N ARG A 281 -25.76 -9.27 8.55
CA ARG A 281 -26.33 -10.54 8.06
C ARG A 281 -26.60 -11.54 9.18
N ILE A 282 -25.72 -11.62 10.17
CA ILE A 282 -25.93 -12.45 11.36
C ILE A 282 -27.16 -11.97 12.15
N ARG A 283 -27.29 -10.66 12.38
CA ARG A 283 -28.44 -10.11 13.12
C ARG A 283 -29.76 -10.33 12.40
N ASP A 284 -29.81 -10.02 11.11
CA ASP A 284 -31.02 -10.17 10.29
C ASP A 284 -31.48 -11.63 10.26
N SER A 285 -30.54 -12.59 10.17
CA SER A 285 -30.87 -14.02 10.22
C SER A 285 -31.49 -14.47 11.54
N LYS A 286 -31.09 -13.86 12.67
CA LYS A 286 -31.67 -14.16 13.99
C LYS A 286 -33.05 -13.56 14.16
N THR A 287 -33.33 -12.42 13.53
CA THR A 287 -34.64 -11.75 13.62
C THR A 287 -35.72 -12.45 12.80
N LEU A 288 -35.32 -13.17 11.74
CA LEU A 288 -36.25 -13.86 10.83
C LEU A 288 -36.56 -15.31 11.24
N ASP A 289 -36.17 -15.75 12.44
CA ASP A 289 -36.36 -17.10 12.99
C ASP A 289 -35.91 -18.26 12.08
N HIS A 290 -35.03 -17.96 11.12
CA HIS A 290 -34.38 -18.97 10.30
C HIS A 290 -33.25 -19.62 11.10
N HIS A 291 -33.33 -20.94 11.33
CA HIS A 291 -32.20 -21.71 11.82
C HIS A 291 -31.09 -21.72 10.76
N ILE A 292 -30.13 -20.80 10.87
CA ILE A 292 -28.97 -20.74 9.98
C ILE A 292 -27.75 -21.34 10.66
N ILE A 293 -27.20 -22.40 10.07
CA ILE A 293 -25.83 -22.87 10.34
C ILE A 293 -24.89 -22.03 9.46
N GLN A 294 -24.07 -21.18 10.08
CA GLN A 294 -23.06 -20.41 9.37
C GLN A 294 -21.69 -21.06 9.56
N LEU A 295 -21.14 -21.62 8.47
CA LEU A 295 -19.74 -22.01 8.41
C LEU A 295 -18.90 -20.86 7.83
N LEU A 296 -17.87 -20.46 8.56
CA LEU A 296 -16.89 -19.49 8.10
C LEU A 296 -15.61 -20.21 7.69
N PHE A 297 -15.31 -20.20 6.39
CA PHE A 297 -14.06 -20.73 5.86
C PHE A 297 -13.05 -19.59 5.69
N PHE A 298 -11.94 -19.65 6.44
CA PHE A 298 -10.81 -18.75 6.22
C PHE A 298 -9.87 -19.35 5.18
N LEU A 299 -10.04 -18.95 3.92
CA LEU A 299 -9.11 -19.31 2.85
C LEU A 299 -7.99 -18.28 2.78
N THR A 300 -6.75 -18.74 2.87
CA THR A 300 -5.57 -17.92 2.62
C THR A 300 -4.85 -18.44 1.39
N PHE A 301 -4.67 -17.59 0.39
CA PHE A 301 -3.79 -17.91 -0.73
C PHE A 301 -2.33 -17.82 -0.27
N GLN A 302 -1.51 -18.81 -0.63
CA GLN A 302 -0.07 -18.74 -0.45
C GLN A 302 0.44 -17.56 -1.29
N LYS A 303 1.24 -16.69 -0.67
CA LYS A 303 1.73 -15.49 -1.36
C LYS A 303 2.76 -15.89 -2.41
N HIS A 304 2.41 -15.70 -3.68
CA HIS A 304 3.32 -15.85 -4.81
C HIS A 304 3.24 -14.56 -5.62
N LEU A 305 4.26 -13.73 -5.51
CA LEU A 305 4.30 -12.44 -6.22
C LEU A 305 5.55 -12.27 -7.07
N ILE A 306 6.54 -13.17 -6.97
CA ILE A 306 7.87 -12.95 -7.55
C ILE A 306 8.50 -14.29 -7.92
N GLU A 307 8.76 -14.51 -9.21
CA GLU A 307 9.76 -15.49 -9.64
C GLU A 307 11.14 -14.90 -9.31
N PHE A 308 11.83 -15.49 -8.34
CA PHE A 308 13.20 -15.11 -8.02
C PHE A 308 14.13 -15.63 -9.11
N GLY A 309 14.61 -14.73 -9.97
CA GLY A 309 15.73 -15.00 -10.88
C GLY A 309 17.06 -15.06 -10.10
N GLU A 310 18.07 -15.67 -10.72
CA GLU A 310 19.38 -15.96 -10.11
C GLU A 310 19.94 -14.83 -9.25
N ILE A 311 20.28 -15.19 -8.01
CA ILE A 311 20.96 -14.32 -7.04
C ILE A 311 22.44 -14.34 -7.42
N ASN A 312 22.93 -13.26 -8.05
CA ASN A 312 24.36 -13.04 -8.29
C ASN A 312 25.02 -12.32 -7.11
#